data_AF-A0A8J2P8H7-F1
#
_entry.id   AF-A0A8J2P8H7-F1
#
_cell.length_a   1.000
_cell.length_b   1.000
_cell.length_c   1.000
_cell.angle_alpha   90.00
_cell.angle_beta   90.00
_cell.angle_gamma   90.00
#
_symmetry.space_group_name_H-M   'P 1'
#
loop_
_entity.id
_entity.type
_entity.pdbx_description
1 polymer ?
#
loop_
_entity_poly.entity_id
_entity_poly.type
_entity_poly.pdbx_seq_one_letter_code
_entity_poly.pdbx_strand_id
1 'polypeptide(L)'
;GLTEKGKKQMYELGLYIRERYSNLLKTSFDTDETRIISSDIDRTIRSAGLVAYGLYEEFNLAAKWNGEDDPVPFEPIPVRTIPAELDRYLQPMVPCPRISQLMETTVTPFFEELLERHPKFLDTYIKEMKDEVFLNRDMNIEKRVVQFLSFLEEASFNSTH
;
A
#
# COMPACT_ATOMS: atom_id res chain seq x y z
N GLY A 1 -11.23 -5.45 2.98
CA GLY A 1 -10.34 -5.80 4.12
C GLY A 1 -9.30 -6.83 3.69
N LEU A 2 -8.22 -7.02 4.45
CA LEU A 2 -7.15 -7.97 4.11
C LEU A 2 -7.63 -9.42 4.25
N THR A 3 -7.54 -10.21 3.18
CA THR A 3 -7.99 -11.63 3.14
C THR A 3 -6.97 -12.56 3.80
N GLU A 4 -7.37 -13.79 4.19
CA GLU A 4 -6.43 -14.78 4.76
C GLU A 4 -5.27 -15.11 3.81
N LYS A 5 -5.55 -15.23 2.50
CA LYS A 5 -4.51 -15.37 1.48
C LYS A 5 -3.56 -14.17 1.48
N GLY A 6 -4.11 -12.96 1.54
CA GLY A 6 -3.33 -11.73 1.63
C GLY A 6 -2.45 -11.68 2.87
N LYS A 7 -2.96 -12.14 4.02
CA LYS A 7 -2.16 -12.22 5.25
C LYS A 7 -0.95 -13.15 5.07
N LYS A 8 -1.17 -14.36 4.55
CA LYS A 8 -0.11 -15.32 4.28
C LYS A 8 0.96 -14.74 3.34
N GLN A 9 0.53 -14.07 2.27
CA GLN A 9 1.44 -13.42 1.32
C GLN A 9 2.30 -12.34 1.96
N MET A 10 1.73 -11.51 2.84
CA MET A 10 2.48 -10.46 3.54
C MET A 10 3.47 -11.03 4.56
N TYR A 11 3.10 -12.11 5.23
CA TYR A 11 4.01 -12.82 6.13
C TYR A 11 5.20 -13.43 5.38
N GLU A 12 4.93 -14.17 4.30
CA GLU A 12 5.96 -14.77 3.43
C GLU A 12 6.87 -13.71 2.82
N LEU A 13 6.33 -12.54 2.47
CA LEU A 13 7.13 -11.40 2.02
C LEU A 13 8.10 -10.91 3.11
N GLY A 14 7.67 -10.87 4.37
CA GLY A 14 8.54 -10.55 5.50
C GLY A 14 9.71 -11.52 5.63
N LEU A 15 9.44 -12.82 5.58
CA LEU A 15 10.47 -13.87 5.62
C LEU A 15 11.46 -13.74 4.45
N TYR A 16 10.95 -13.48 3.25
CA TYR A 16 11.79 -13.27 2.07
C TYR A 16 12.73 -12.07 2.22
N ILE A 17 12.22 -10.94 2.75
CA ILE A 17 13.04 -9.75 3.00
C ILE A 17 14.11 -10.04 4.06
N ARG A 18 13.76 -10.79 5.12
CA ARG A 18 14.71 -11.22 6.16
C ARG A 18 15.86 -12.04 5.57
N GLU A 19 15.56 -13.03 4.75
CA GLU A 19 16.57 -13.86 4.11
C GLU A 19 17.48 -13.01 3.21
N ARG A 20 16.88 -12.18 2.35
CA ARG A 20 17.58 -11.36 1.36
C ARG A 20 18.51 -10.33 1.99
N TYR A 21 18.13 -9.74 3.12
CA TYR A 21 18.86 -8.65 3.77
C TYR A 21 19.45 -9.04 5.13
N SER A 22 19.64 -10.34 5.39
CA SER A 22 20.21 -10.89 6.63
C SER A 22 21.60 -10.33 7.00
N ASN A 23 22.41 -9.98 5.99
CA ASN A 23 23.73 -9.37 6.19
C ASN A 23 23.68 -7.86 6.45
N LEU A 24 22.54 -7.21 6.16
CA LEU A 24 22.36 -5.77 6.30
C LEU A 24 21.60 -5.43 7.59
N LEU A 25 20.57 -6.21 7.91
CA LEU A 25 19.67 -5.96 9.03
C LEU A 25 20.10 -6.74 10.26
N LYS A 26 20.13 -6.08 11.42
CA LYS A 26 20.30 -6.79 12.70
C LYS A 26 19.19 -7.82 12.90
N THR A 27 19.51 -8.87 13.66
CA THR A 27 18.50 -9.86 14.07
C THR A 27 17.44 -9.24 14.97
N SER A 28 17.82 -8.36 15.89
CA SER A 28 16.89 -7.63 16.75
C SER A 28 16.31 -6.40 16.05
N PHE A 29 15.06 -6.07 16.35
CA PHE A 29 14.47 -4.81 15.91
C PHE A 29 15.15 -3.62 16.61
N ASP A 30 15.53 -2.61 15.82
CA ASP A 30 16.16 -1.37 16.28
C ASP A 30 15.52 -0.19 15.55
N THR A 31 14.99 0.79 16.29
CA THR A 31 14.27 1.94 15.72
C THR A 31 15.18 2.92 14.97
N ASP A 32 16.49 2.87 15.22
CA ASP A 32 17.48 3.69 14.53
C ASP A 32 17.92 3.07 13.21
N GLU A 33 17.76 1.75 13.06
CA GLU A 33 18.07 1.00 11.83
C GLU A 33 16.83 0.84 10.94
N THR A 34 15.70 0.45 11.53
CA THR A 34 14.51 0.06 10.78
C THR A 34 13.28 0.84 11.20
N ARG A 35 12.60 1.40 10.19
CA ARG A 35 11.35 2.14 10.36
C ARG A 35 10.31 1.60 9.38
N ILE A 36 9.18 1.16 9.93
CA ILE A 36 8.03 0.68 9.14
C ILE A 36 6.98 1.78 9.12
N ILE A 37 6.63 2.24 7.92
CA ILE A 37 5.64 3.28 7.67
C ILE A 37 4.59 2.70 6.73
N SER A 38 3.32 2.92 7.03
CA SER A 38 2.18 2.48 6.23
C SER A 38 1.18 3.62 6.04
N SER A 39 0.39 3.57 4.96
CA SER A 39 -0.76 4.46 4.84
C SER A 39 -1.79 4.15 5.94
N ASP A 40 -2.53 5.16 6.38
CA ASP A 40 -3.46 5.06 7.51
C ASP A 40 -4.79 4.37 7.17
N ILE A 41 -4.70 3.10 6.77
CA ILE A 41 -5.83 2.26 6.36
C ILE A 41 -5.62 0.84 6.89
N ASP A 42 -6.67 0.25 7.46
CA ASP A 42 -6.60 -1.06 8.12
C ASP A 42 -5.91 -2.15 7.30
N ARG A 43 -6.18 -2.23 5.98
CA ARG A 43 -5.56 -3.27 5.14
C ARG A 43 -4.05 -3.11 5.06
N THR A 44 -3.54 -1.87 4.96
CA THR A 44 -2.11 -1.60 4.79
C THR A 44 -1.38 -1.66 6.12
N ILE A 45 -2.01 -1.25 7.21
CA ILE A 45 -1.46 -1.39 8.57
C ILE A 45 -1.31 -2.87 8.93
N ARG A 46 -2.36 -3.68 8.68
CA ARG A 46 -2.33 -5.12 8.94
C ARG A 46 -1.31 -5.84 8.07
N SER A 47 -1.23 -5.49 6.78
CA SER A 47 -0.19 -6.02 5.89
C SER A 47 1.21 -5.70 6.39
N ALA A 48 1.47 -4.44 6.74
CA ALA A 48 2.78 -4.00 7.24
C ALA A 48 3.17 -4.72 8.54
N GLY A 49 2.21 -4.94 9.45
CA GLY A 49 2.44 -5.72 10.67
C GLY A 49 2.84 -7.17 10.38
N LEU A 50 2.23 -7.81 9.39
CA LEU A 50 2.60 -9.19 9.01
C LEU A 50 3.96 -9.27 8.34
N VAL A 51 4.30 -8.29 7.49
CA VAL A 51 5.65 -8.16 6.94
C VAL A 51 6.66 -7.97 8.07
N ALA A 52 6.39 -7.10 9.04
CA ALA A 52 7.25 -6.88 10.20
C ALA A 52 7.46 -8.15 11.02
N TYR A 53 6.39 -8.90 11.23
CA TYR A 53 6.42 -10.15 11.99
C TYR A 53 7.30 -11.22 11.30
N GLY A 54 7.17 -11.39 9.98
CA GLY A 54 8.05 -12.28 9.23
C GLY A 54 9.49 -11.77 9.15
N LEU A 55 9.68 -10.45 9.04
CA LEU A 55 11.01 -9.85 8.96
C LEU A 55 11.84 -10.08 10.23
N TYR A 56 11.19 -10.14 11.39
CA TYR A 56 11.83 -10.27 12.70
C TYR A 56 11.34 -11.51 13.46
N GLU A 57 11.00 -12.59 12.75
CA GLU A 57 10.49 -13.82 13.37
C GLU A 57 11.46 -14.38 14.41
N GLU A 58 12.76 -14.48 14.08
CA GLU A 58 13.80 -14.96 15.01
C GLU A 58 13.88 -14.11 16.29
N PHE A 59 13.71 -12.80 16.18
CA PHE A 59 13.69 -11.88 17.31
C PHE A 59 12.46 -12.07 18.17
N ASN A 60 11.29 -12.20 17.55
CA ASN A 60 10.04 -12.49 18.27
C ASN A 60 10.13 -13.81 19.03
N LEU A 61 10.64 -14.88 18.40
CA LEU A 61 10.85 -16.18 19.02
C LEU A 61 11.83 -16.16 20.20
N ALA A 62 12.80 -15.24 20.18
CA ALA A 62 13.76 -15.03 21.25
C ALA A 62 13.27 -14.04 22.33
N ALA A 63 12.16 -13.34 22.10
CA ALA A 63 11.62 -12.34 23.01
C ALA A 63 11.23 -13.01 24.34
N LYS A 64 11.66 -12.41 25.45
CA LYS A 64 11.38 -12.90 26.81
C LYS A 64 10.11 -12.30 27.41
N TRP A 65 9.26 -11.69 26.60
CA TRP A 65 7.98 -11.17 27.09
C TRP A 65 7.09 -12.36 27.45
N ASN A 66 7.33 -12.86 28.66
CA ASN A 66 6.62 -13.94 29.30
C ASN A 66 5.83 -13.26 30.41
N GLY A 67 4.59 -12.84 30.12
CA GLY A 67 3.59 -12.86 31.18
C GLY A 67 3.47 -14.30 31.66
N GLU A 68 3.25 -14.54 32.96
CA GLU A 68 3.18 -15.89 33.54
C GLU A 68 2.18 -16.84 32.84
N ASP A 69 1.28 -16.29 31.99
CA ASP A 69 0.21 -17.00 31.31
C ASP A 69 0.25 -16.96 29.76
N ASP A 70 1.29 -16.39 29.10
CA ASP A 70 1.32 -16.24 27.63
C ASP A 70 2.34 -17.18 26.95
N PRO A 71 1.91 -18.16 26.11
CA PRO A 71 2.79 -19.19 25.56
C PRO A 71 3.57 -18.80 24.30
N VAL A 72 3.39 -17.58 23.76
CA VAL A 72 4.00 -17.18 22.48
C VAL A 72 4.96 -16.00 22.66
N PRO A 73 6.28 -16.22 22.49
CA PRO A 73 7.25 -15.13 22.42
C PRO A 73 6.88 -14.12 21.33
N PHE A 74 6.61 -12.88 21.73
CA PHE A 74 6.23 -11.80 20.82
C PHE A 74 6.71 -10.45 21.32
N GLU A 75 7.34 -9.67 20.44
CA GLU A 75 7.66 -8.27 20.69
C GLU A 75 6.99 -7.37 19.63
N PRO A 76 6.16 -6.40 20.04
CA PRO A 76 5.43 -5.57 19.08
C PRO A 76 6.36 -4.63 18.32
N ILE A 77 6.36 -4.74 16.99
CA ILE A 77 7.11 -3.85 16.10
C ILE A 77 6.21 -2.68 15.65
N PRO A 78 6.61 -1.42 15.89
CA PRO A 78 5.77 -0.27 15.60
C PRO A 78 5.63 -0.02 14.10
N VAL A 79 4.39 -0.08 13.61
CA VAL A 79 3.99 0.44 12.30
C VAL A 79 3.48 1.87 12.47
N ARG A 80 4.15 2.83 11.85
CA ARG A 80 3.77 4.25 11.92
C ARG A 80 2.87 4.61 10.75
N THR A 81 1.89 5.48 10.98
CA THR A 81 1.02 6.01 9.92
C THR A 81 0.96 7.53 9.99
N ILE A 82 0.50 8.13 8.89
CA ILE A 82 0.16 9.55 8.79
C ILE A 82 -1.31 9.59 8.37
N PRO A 83 -2.18 10.38 9.03
CA PRO A 83 -3.58 10.50 8.63
C PRO A 83 -3.71 10.79 7.13
N ALA A 84 -4.64 10.11 6.46
CA ALA A 84 -4.73 10.08 5.00
C ALA A 84 -4.80 11.47 4.34
N GLU A 85 -5.36 12.47 5.03
CA GLU A 85 -5.46 13.86 4.58
C GLU A 85 -4.12 14.60 4.57
N LEU A 86 -3.19 14.16 5.40
CA LEU A 86 -1.90 14.77 5.64
C LEU A 86 -0.76 13.98 4.99
N ASP A 87 -1.03 12.74 4.58
CA ASP A 87 -0.04 11.84 4.01
C ASP A 87 0.36 12.26 2.58
N ARG A 88 1.41 13.07 2.47
CA ARG A 88 2.01 13.42 1.17
C ARG A 88 3.10 12.43 0.74
N TYR A 89 3.35 11.40 1.54
CA TYR A 89 4.45 10.44 1.32
C TYR A 89 3.95 9.21 0.58
N LEU A 90 2.86 8.60 1.03
CA LEU A 90 2.34 7.34 0.50
C LEU A 90 0.99 7.49 -0.21
N GLN A 91 0.29 8.61 -0.01
CA GLN A 91 -1.00 8.87 -0.65
C GLN A 91 -0.83 9.84 -1.83
N PRO A 92 -0.95 9.38 -3.09
CA PRO A 92 -0.80 10.23 -4.28
C PRO A 92 -1.98 11.19 -4.50
N MET A 93 -3.03 11.07 -3.68
CA MET A 93 -4.34 11.73 -3.85
C MET A 93 -4.53 12.95 -2.94
N VAL A 94 -3.45 13.57 -2.47
CA VAL A 94 -3.52 14.83 -1.72
C VAL A 94 -3.96 15.96 -2.66
N PRO A 95 -4.90 16.85 -2.27
CA PRO A 95 -5.35 17.95 -3.10
C PRO A 95 -4.18 18.80 -3.62
N CYS A 96 -3.97 18.76 -4.94
CA CYS A 96 -2.90 19.48 -5.61
C CYS A 96 -3.43 20.08 -6.92
N PRO A 97 -3.62 21.41 -7.00
CA PRO A 97 -4.17 22.06 -8.18
C PRO A 97 -3.38 21.78 -9.47
N ARG A 98 -2.04 21.62 -9.35
CA ARG A 98 -1.19 21.34 -10.51
C ARG A 98 -1.43 19.94 -11.07
N ILE A 99 -1.64 18.95 -10.21
CA ILE A 99 -1.96 17.58 -10.63
C ILE A 99 -3.30 17.56 -11.37
N SER A 100 -4.31 18.26 -10.87
CA SER A 100 -5.61 18.38 -11.55
C SER A 100 -5.50 19.01 -12.94
N GLN A 101 -4.70 20.05 -13.10
CA GLN A 101 -4.45 20.66 -14.42
C GLN A 101 -3.71 19.74 -15.38
N LEU A 102 -2.69 19.03 -14.90
CA LEU A 102 -1.94 18.09 -15.71
C LEU A 102 -2.84 16.98 -16.24
N MET A 103 -3.74 16.46 -15.41
CA MET A 103 -4.70 15.43 -15.83
C MET A 103 -5.61 15.86 -16.97
N GLU A 104 -6.08 17.10 -16.96
CA GLU A 104 -6.90 17.64 -18.06
C GLU A 104 -6.13 17.70 -19.38
N THR A 105 -4.81 17.80 -19.32
CA THR A 105 -3.94 17.85 -20.51
C THR A 105 -3.29 16.51 -20.88
N THR A 106 -3.31 15.52 -19.97
CA THR A 106 -2.65 14.21 -20.15
C THR A 106 -3.59 13.14 -20.70
N VAL A 107 -4.90 13.43 -20.87
CA VAL A 107 -5.79 12.51 -21.59
C VAL A 107 -5.27 12.34 -23.02
N THR A 108 -4.76 11.14 -23.33
CA THR A 108 -4.18 10.80 -24.62
C THR A 108 -5.27 10.31 -25.58
N PRO A 109 -5.06 10.41 -26.90
CA PRO A 109 -5.97 9.81 -27.89
C PRO A 109 -6.17 8.30 -27.68
N PHE A 110 -5.14 7.61 -27.15
CA PHE A 110 -5.25 6.19 -26.77
C PHE A 110 -6.28 5.97 -25.65
N PHE A 111 -6.29 6.85 -24.65
CA PHE A 111 -7.24 6.77 -23.56
C PHE A 111 -8.68 7.04 -24.02
N GLU A 112 -8.87 8.04 -24.89
CA GLU A 112 -10.17 8.33 -25.51
C GLU A 112 -10.67 7.13 -26.32
N GLU A 113 -9.82 6.54 -27.15
CA GLU A 113 -10.14 5.34 -27.94
C GLU A 113 -10.49 4.14 -27.05
N LEU A 114 -9.77 3.95 -25.94
CA LEU A 114 -10.03 2.87 -24.99
C LEU A 114 -11.40 3.02 -24.32
N LEU A 115 -11.76 4.25 -23.95
CA LEU A 115 -13.07 4.55 -23.37
C LEU A 115 -14.21 4.34 -24.37
N GLU A 116 -14.05 4.80 -25.61
CA GLU A 116 -15.03 4.62 -26.68
C GLU A 116 -15.23 3.14 -27.03
N ARG A 117 -14.16 2.35 -27.04
CA ARG A 117 -14.19 0.93 -27.34
C ARG A 117 -14.85 0.10 -26.23
N HIS A 118 -14.81 0.58 -24.98
CA HIS A 118 -15.28 -0.16 -23.81
C HIS A 118 -16.16 0.68 -22.87
N PRO A 119 -17.32 1.20 -23.33
CA PRO A 119 -18.16 2.09 -22.52
C PRO A 119 -18.69 1.41 -21.24
N LYS A 120 -19.02 0.12 -21.33
CA LYS A 120 -19.47 -0.68 -20.16
C LYS A 120 -18.36 -0.94 -19.14
N PHE A 121 -17.09 -0.93 -19.57
CA PHE A 121 -15.96 -1.09 -18.68
C PHE A 121 -15.86 0.11 -17.75
N LEU A 122 -15.97 1.33 -18.28
CA LEU A 122 -15.92 2.55 -17.49
C LEU A 122 -17.05 2.58 -16.45
N ASP A 123 -18.28 2.25 -16.84
CA ASP A 123 -19.44 2.20 -15.93
C ASP A 123 -19.24 1.19 -14.79
N THR A 124 -18.73 0.01 -15.12
CA THR A 124 -18.45 -1.06 -14.14
C THR A 124 -17.32 -0.65 -13.22
N TYR A 125 -16.25 -0.11 -13.78
CA TYR A 125 -15.08 0.36 -13.06
C TYR A 125 -15.45 1.47 -12.08
N ILE A 126 -16.15 2.52 -12.52
CA ILE A 126 -16.65 3.61 -11.67
C ILE A 126 -17.53 3.06 -10.54
N LYS A 127 -18.39 2.08 -10.82
CA LYS A 127 -19.28 1.47 -9.83
C LYS A 127 -18.52 0.72 -8.74
N GLU A 128 -17.54 -0.10 -9.11
CA GLU A 128 -16.72 -0.86 -8.14
C GLU A 128 -15.78 0.04 -7.34
N MET A 129 -15.28 1.09 -7.99
CA MET A 129 -14.37 2.08 -7.41
C MET A 129 -15.03 3.02 -6.39
N LYS A 130 -16.34 3.31 -6.52
CA LYS A 130 -17.11 4.11 -5.55
C LYS A 130 -17.13 3.54 -4.13
N ASP A 131 -16.98 2.22 -4.00
CA ASP A 131 -17.03 1.53 -2.71
C ASP A 131 -15.67 1.55 -1.97
N GLU A 132 -14.57 1.94 -2.64
CA GLU A 132 -13.30 2.18 -1.98
C GLU A 132 -13.24 3.60 -1.41
N VAL A 133 -13.08 3.70 -0.07
CA VAL A 133 -12.94 4.93 0.74
C VAL A 133 -12.02 5.98 0.11
N PHE A 134 -11.04 5.56 -0.69
CA PHE A 134 -10.15 6.45 -1.41
C PHE A 134 -10.89 7.40 -2.33
N LEU A 135 -11.94 6.96 -3.04
CA LEU A 135 -12.62 7.72 -4.10
C LEU A 135 -13.78 8.59 -3.61
N ASN A 136 -14.22 8.41 -2.36
CA ASN A 136 -15.37 9.11 -1.76
C ASN A 136 -15.08 10.54 -1.26
N ARG A 137 -13.91 11.11 -1.53
CA ARG A 137 -13.59 12.50 -1.18
C ARG A 137 -13.72 13.42 -2.40
N ASP A 138 -14.84 14.13 -2.46
CA ASP A 138 -15.12 15.45 -3.07
C ASP A 138 -14.42 15.89 -4.38
N MET A 139 -14.03 14.97 -5.27
CA MET A 139 -13.76 15.26 -6.68
C MET A 139 -14.45 14.24 -7.59
N ASN A 140 -14.92 14.70 -8.75
CA ASN A 140 -15.65 13.92 -9.74
C ASN A 140 -14.92 12.59 -10.01
N ILE A 141 -15.57 11.47 -9.68
CA ILE A 141 -15.01 10.11 -9.71
C ILE A 141 -14.41 9.76 -11.07
N GLU A 142 -15.01 10.29 -12.15
CA GLU A 142 -14.50 10.18 -13.51
C GLU A 142 -13.05 10.69 -13.63
N LYS A 143 -12.72 11.85 -13.06
CA LYS A 143 -11.35 12.40 -13.09
C LYS A 143 -10.36 11.52 -12.31
N ARG A 144 -10.82 10.79 -11.30
CA ARG A 144 -9.97 9.92 -10.48
C ARG A 144 -9.73 8.55 -11.11
N VAL A 145 -10.70 8.03 -11.85
CA VAL A 145 -10.51 6.86 -12.71
C VAL A 145 -9.45 7.16 -13.78
N VAL A 146 -9.53 8.33 -14.41
CA VAL A 146 -8.52 8.81 -15.36
C VAL A 146 -7.14 8.87 -14.71
N GLN A 147 -7.03 9.46 -13.51
CA GLN A 147 -5.77 9.54 -12.75
C GLN A 147 -5.14 8.17 -12.43
N PHE A 148 -5.95 7.19 -12.00
CA PHE A 148 -5.43 5.87 -11.65
C PHE A 148 -4.99 5.10 -12.90
N LEU A 149 -5.76 5.17 -13.98
CA LEU A 149 -5.43 4.49 -15.22
C LEU A 149 -4.21 5.11 -15.92
N SER A 150 -4.06 6.44 -15.90
CA SER A 150 -2.85 7.10 -16.43
C SER A 150 -1.60 6.71 -15.63
N PHE A 151 -1.70 6.58 -14.32
CA PHE A 151 -0.61 6.10 -13.46
C PHE A 151 -0.21 4.64 -13.79
N LEU A 152 -1.18 3.76 -14.06
CA LEU A 152 -0.89 2.38 -14.47
C LEU A 152 -0.21 2.31 -15.84
N GLU A 153 -0.57 3.19 -16.77
CA GLU A 153 0.08 3.28 -18.09
C GLU A 153 1.56 3.70 -17.95
N GLU A 154 1.85 4.78 -17.20
CA GLU A 154 3.22 5.21 -16.92
C GLU A 154 4.04 4.14 -16.18
N ALA A 155 3.43 3.41 -15.24
CA ALA A 155 4.07 2.31 -14.52
C ALA A 155 4.37 1.11 -15.43
N SER A 156 3.50 0.81 -16.39
CA SER A 156 3.73 -0.27 -17.36
C SER A 156 4.81 0.10 -18.37
N PHE A 157 4.86 1.36 -18.82
CA PHE A 157 5.87 1.85 -19.77
C PHE A 157 7.29 1.86 -19.17
N ASN A 158 7.42 2.19 -17.88
CA ASN A 158 8.72 2.17 -17.17
C ASN A 158 9.19 0.77 -16.75
N SER A 159 8.37 -0.27 -16.91
CA SER A 159 8.74 -1.67 -16.60
C SER A 159 9.36 -2.43 -17.79
N THR A 160 9.41 -1.79 -18.96
CA THR A 160 9.92 -2.36 -20.22
C THR A 160 11.32 -1.86 -20.61
N HIS A 161 12.09 -1.30 -19.69
CA HIS A 161 13.50 -0.95 -19.89
C HIS A 161 14.41 -1.52 -18.81
#